data_AF-A0A924WJW9-F1
#
_entry.id   AF-A0A924WJW9-F1
#
_cell.length_a   1.000
_cell.length_b   1.000
_cell.length_c   1.000
_cell.angle_alpha   90.00
_cell.angle_beta   90.00
_cell.angle_gamma   90.00
#
_symmetry.space_group_name_H-M   'P 1'
#
loop_
_entity.id
_entity.type
_entity.pdbx_description
1 polymer ?
#
loop_
_entity_poly.entity_id
_entity_poly.type
_entity_poly.pdbx_seq_one_letter_code
_entity_poly.pdbx_strand_id
1 'polypeptide(L)'
;MTSLPTLLISFAIIGVILTAWTVWMKKTDSKFWTFLQHFCGVWFVFSGLVKAVDPIGTAYKMLDYFGAFETTFEGLDNVFKGIAPLFPWLAKYSVGFSITMIVMEIAIGVMLMVGYSRKWTAWLFFLIVFFFTILTGFTYLTGYVPSDANFFDFAKWGPYVKEYMRVTDCGCFGDFIKLDPKISFFKDLGLMVPALLFLLRSRNMHQLWTARTRNLVVGLATVASLLLCIRNTYWDLPMVDFRPFKIGSNVRERKDLEASAKIDILGWVLEDTINHVKIKYMEPVPGKITYYKEYTPAKGWKVREQIKTDFYVLKDSLKVPITKTKVSDFAVESAHNGEVTDDLLNEKNYSLMIVAYHLEGGKQTETYMTQDTTWATDTIRVTADSFQINRRAVSVDMHQAEHTVFVPTPEYAAFFQKGVNPLADAAMAAGWKVYCITTIGDSEVSADFAKKVGAKYPFYHADDKLLKTIIRANPGVVVWKDGTVLDMYHHRHLPTFEALGTKWK
;
A
#
# COMPACT_ATOMS: atom_id res chain seq x y z
N MET A 1 -15.20 -13.99 0.87
CA MET A 1 -14.66 -13.05 -0.13
C MET A 1 -15.47 -13.20 -1.40
N THR A 2 -16.08 -12.13 -1.91
CA THR A 2 -16.85 -12.16 -3.16
C THR A 2 -15.88 -12.25 -4.34
N SER A 3 -16.07 -13.22 -5.24
CA SER A 3 -15.25 -13.32 -6.45
C SER A 3 -15.73 -12.33 -7.52
N LEU A 4 -14.87 -11.99 -8.47
CA LEU A 4 -15.22 -11.10 -9.59
C LEU A 4 -16.48 -11.59 -10.37
N PRO A 5 -16.66 -12.89 -10.66
CA PRO A 5 -17.90 -13.39 -11.27
C PRO A 5 -19.15 -13.11 -10.43
N THR A 6 -19.08 -13.26 -9.10
CA THR A 6 -20.21 -12.96 -8.21
C THR A 6 -20.60 -11.48 -8.29
N LEU A 7 -19.62 -10.58 -8.37
CA LEU A 7 -19.86 -9.15 -8.54
C LEU A 7 -20.47 -8.83 -9.90
N LEU A 8 -19.94 -9.40 -10.99
CA LEU A 8 -20.48 -9.25 -12.34
C LEU A 8 -21.96 -9.64 -12.43
N ILE A 9 -22.31 -10.79 -11.85
CA ILE A 9 -23.70 -11.27 -11.80
C ILE A 9 -24.57 -10.32 -10.98
N SER A 10 -24.08 -9.89 -9.81
CA SER A 10 -24.81 -8.97 -8.92
C SER A 10 -25.11 -7.63 -9.61
N PHE A 11 -24.12 -7.05 -10.30
CA PHE A 11 -24.29 -5.81 -11.04
C PHE A 11 -25.20 -5.97 -12.26
N ALA A 12 -25.15 -7.11 -12.94
CA ALA A 12 -26.08 -7.42 -14.01
C ALA A 12 -27.52 -7.51 -13.50
N ILE A 13 -27.76 -8.18 -12.36
CA ILE A 13 -29.09 -8.26 -11.73
C ILE A 13 -29.61 -6.86 -11.36
N ILE A 14 -28.79 -6.04 -10.68
CA ILE A 14 -29.16 -4.67 -10.32
C ILE A 14 -29.44 -3.85 -11.59
N GLY A 15 -28.60 -3.99 -12.62
CA GLY A 15 -28.78 -3.34 -13.92
C GLY A 15 -30.10 -3.72 -14.59
N VAL A 16 -30.49 -5.00 -14.57
CA VAL A 16 -31.78 -5.48 -15.09
C VAL A 16 -32.94 -4.88 -14.30
N ILE A 17 -32.88 -4.87 -12.97
CA ILE A 17 -33.93 -4.30 -12.11
C ILE A 17 -34.13 -2.81 -12.41
N LEU A 18 -33.03 -2.05 -12.46
CA LEU A 18 -33.08 -0.62 -12.79
C LEU A 18 -33.60 -0.37 -14.22
N THR A 19 -33.25 -1.24 -15.16
CA THR A 19 -33.76 -1.18 -16.55
C THR A 19 -35.25 -1.47 -16.61
N ALA A 20 -35.72 -2.49 -15.89
CA ALA A 20 -37.14 -2.82 -15.81
C ALA A 20 -37.95 -1.63 -15.26
N TRP A 21 -37.42 -0.97 -14.23
CA TRP A 21 -38.04 0.21 -13.65
C TRP A 21 -38.06 1.42 -14.60
N THR A 22 -36.99 1.68 -15.34
CA THR A 22 -36.94 2.79 -16.32
C THR A 22 -37.82 2.53 -17.54
N VAL A 23 -37.91 1.27 -17.99
CA VAL A 23 -38.85 0.83 -19.02
C VAL A 23 -40.30 1.02 -18.55
N TRP A 24 -40.61 0.66 -17.30
CA TRP A 24 -41.93 0.88 -16.71
C TRP A 24 -42.31 2.38 -16.68
N MET A 25 -41.35 3.27 -16.42
CA MET A 25 -41.56 4.72 -16.50
C MET A 25 -41.67 5.27 -17.94
N LYS A 26 -41.59 4.42 -18.99
CA LYS A 26 -41.60 4.81 -20.41
C LYS A 26 -40.55 5.88 -20.76
N LYS A 27 -39.38 5.82 -20.11
CA LYS A 27 -38.26 6.78 -20.31
C LYS A 27 -37.11 6.21 -21.13
N THR A 28 -37.35 5.17 -21.94
CA THR A 28 -36.30 4.44 -22.66
C THR A 28 -36.60 4.36 -24.16
N ASP A 29 -35.64 4.72 -25.01
CA ASP A 29 -35.72 4.48 -26.45
C ASP A 29 -35.26 3.07 -26.83
N SER A 30 -34.32 2.48 -26.05
CA SER A 30 -33.80 1.13 -26.28
C SER A 30 -33.42 0.42 -24.99
N LYS A 31 -33.99 -0.76 -24.77
CA LYS A 31 -33.78 -1.58 -23.55
C LYS A 31 -32.32 -1.97 -23.35
N PHE A 32 -31.61 -2.30 -24.43
CA PHE A 32 -30.21 -2.72 -24.37
C PHE A 32 -29.27 -1.59 -23.91
N TRP A 33 -29.45 -0.39 -24.48
CA TRP A 33 -28.63 0.78 -24.11
C TRP A 33 -28.87 1.20 -22.66
N THR A 34 -30.12 1.18 -22.22
CA THR A 34 -30.48 1.48 -20.83
C THR A 34 -29.89 0.45 -19.86
N PHE A 35 -29.92 -0.84 -20.20
CA PHE A 35 -29.23 -1.87 -19.42
C PHE A 35 -27.74 -1.64 -19.31
N LEU A 36 -27.06 -1.42 -20.45
CA LEU A 36 -25.62 -1.20 -20.48
C LEU A 36 -25.22 0.03 -19.65
N GLN A 37 -26.03 1.10 -19.74
CA GLN A 37 -25.84 2.34 -19.00
C GLN A 37 -26.02 2.14 -17.48
N HIS A 38 -27.04 1.39 -17.04
CA HIS A 38 -27.20 1.05 -15.62
C HIS A 38 -26.12 0.09 -15.12
N PHE A 39 -25.73 -0.91 -15.90
CA PHE A 39 -24.68 -1.86 -15.55
C PHE A 39 -23.33 -1.15 -15.34
N CYS A 40 -22.90 -0.33 -16.30
CA CYS A 40 -21.66 0.46 -16.17
C CYS A 40 -21.76 1.50 -15.04
N GLY A 41 -22.94 2.09 -14.83
CA GLY A 41 -23.18 3.02 -13.73
C GLY A 41 -23.02 2.38 -12.36
N VAL A 42 -23.68 1.23 -12.12
CA VAL A 42 -23.57 0.45 -10.88
C VAL A 42 -22.13 0.00 -10.63
N TRP A 43 -21.44 -0.44 -11.69
CA TRP A 43 -20.03 -0.82 -11.62
C TRP A 43 -19.16 0.31 -11.06
N PHE A 44 -19.29 1.50 -11.65
CA PHE A 44 -18.50 2.68 -11.28
C PHE A 44 -18.84 3.20 -9.89
N VAL A 45 -20.12 3.24 -9.52
CA VAL A 45 -20.53 3.63 -8.16
C VAL A 45 -19.98 2.66 -7.13
N PHE A 46 -20.10 1.34 -7.35
CA PHE A 46 -19.58 0.36 -6.41
C PHE A 46 -18.05 0.43 -6.29
N SER A 47 -17.35 0.43 -7.43
CA SER A 47 -15.89 0.54 -7.51
C SER A 47 -15.39 1.81 -6.81
N GLY A 48 -16.03 2.96 -7.08
CA GLY A 48 -15.70 4.22 -6.43
C GLY A 48 -16.00 4.23 -4.94
N LEU A 49 -17.14 3.70 -4.48
CA LEU A 49 -17.49 3.63 -3.05
C LEU A 49 -16.48 2.78 -2.26
N VAL A 50 -16.06 1.64 -2.81
CA VAL A 50 -15.06 0.79 -2.18
C VAL A 50 -13.71 1.53 -2.05
N LYS A 51 -13.29 2.28 -3.07
CA LYS A 51 -12.10 3.13 -2.96
C LYS A 51 -12.28 4.30 -1.99
N ALA A 52 -13.49 4.85 -1.89
CA ALA A 52 -13.80 5.95 -0.98
C ALA A 52 -13.76 5.54 0.50
N VAL A 53 -13.88 4.24 0.80
CA VAL A 53 -13.63 3.70 2.16
C VAL A 53 -12.16 3.88 2.56
N ASP A 54 -11.22 3.72 1.64
CA ASP A 54 -9.77 3.96 1.87
C ASP A 54 -9.11 4.77 0.72
N PRO A 55 -9.32 6.11 0.71
CA PRO A 55 -8.74 6.98 -0.31
C PRO A 55 -7.20 7.03 -0.21
N ILE A 56 -6.66 6.85 1.00
CA ILE A 56 -5.22 6.82 1.27
C ILE A 56 -4.57 5.59 0.62
N GLY A 57 -5.21 4.41 0.73
CA GLY A 57 -4.77 3.21 0.03
C GLY A 57 -4.67 3.41 -1.49
N THR A 58 -5.66 4.09 -2.09
CA THR A 58 -5.63 4.45 -3.52
C THR A 58 -4.52 5.45 -3.83
N ALA A 59 -4.24 6.41 -2.93
CA ALA A 59 -3.14 7.37 -3.10
C ALA A 59 -1.77 6.67 -3.11
N TYR A 60 -1.55 5.68 -2.25
CA TYR A 60 -0.30 4.91 -2.25
C TYR A 60 -0.12 4.07 -3.51
N LYS A 61 -1.21 3.54 -4.08
CA LYS A 61 -1.13 2.91 -5.39
C LYS A 61 -0.72 3.90 -6.48
N MET A 62 -1.24 5.12 -6.44
CA MET A 62 -0.79 6.16 -7.36
C MET A 62 0.68 6.52 -7.15
N LEU A 63 1.19 6.57 -5.91
CA LEU A 63 2.62 6.73 -5.66
C LEU A 63 3.46 5.59 -6.26
N ASP A 64 3.02 4.34 -6.11
CA ASP A 64 3.70 3.19 -6.72
C ASP A 64 3.72 3.32 -8.25
N TYR A 65 2.61 3.74 -8.87
CA TYR A 65 2.56 4.01 -10.31
C TYR A 65 3.48 5.16 -10.72
N PHE A 66 3.50 6.27 -9.98
CA PHE A 66 4.34 7.42 -10.30
C PHE A 66 5.83 7.08 -10.20
N GLY A 67 6.27 6.35 -9.17
CA GLY A 67 7.65 5.88 -9.08
C GLY A 67 8.00 4.86 -10.17
N ALA A 68 7.08 3.95 -10.51
CA ALA A 68 7.27 3.02 -11.62
C ALA A 68 7.34 3.75 -12.98
N PHE A 69 6.59 4.84 -13.16
CA PHE A 69 6.66 5.65 -14.36
C PHE A 69 7.92 6.50 -14.40
N GLU A 70 8.32 7.16 -13.31
CA GLU A 70 9.58 7.89 -13.22
C GLU A 70 10.76 7.04 -13.68
N THR A 71 10.95 5.86 -13.07
CA THR A 71 12.01 4.92 -13.47
C THR A 71 11.89 4.43 -14.92
N THR A 72 10.66 4.35 -15.46
CA THR A 72 10.43 3.98 -16.86
C THR A 72 10.86 5.10 -17.82
N PHE A 73 10.48 6.34 -17.51
CA PHE A 73 10.67 7.50 -18.38
C PHE A 73 12.06 8.15 -18.22
N GLU A 74 12.73 8.00 -17.07
CA GLU A 74 14.11 8.45 -16.87
C GLU A 74 15.10 7.67 -17.74
N GLY A 75 14.87 6.37 -17.93
CA GLY A 75 15.72 5.51 -18.76
C GLY A 75 15.57 5.70 -20.27
N LEU A 76 14.83 6.72 -20.72
CA LEU A 76 14.68 7.10 -22.13
C LEU A 76 15.58 8.30 -22.45
N ASP A 77 16.45 8.18 -23.44
CA ASP A 77 17.22 9.30 -24.00
C ASP A 77 16.49 10.03 -25.14
N ASN A 78 15.15 10.00 -25.14
CA ASN A 78 14.29 10.56 -26.18
C ASN A 78 13.46 11.76 -25.67
N VAL A 79 12.59 12.32 -26.53
CA VAL A 79 11.67 13.45 -26.24
C VAL A 79 10.82 13.23 -24.97
N PHE A 80 10.56 11.97 -24.60
CA PHE A 80 9.79 11.61 -23.40
C PHE A 80 10.55 11.75 -22.07
N LYS A 81 11.88 11.98 -22.08
CA LYS A 81 12.69 12.24 -20.87
C LYS A 81 12.19 13.48 -20.11
N GLY A 82 11.71 14.48 -20.84
CA GLY A 82 11.14 15.70 -20.25
C GLY A 82 9.85 15.48 -19.43
N ILE A 83 9.24 14.30 -19.52
CA ILE A 83 8.04 13.94 -18.74
C ILE A 83 8.41 13.37 -17.36
N ALA A 84 9.62 12.81 -17.19
CA ALA A 84 10.02 12.20 -15.92
C ALA A 84 9.82 13.11 -14.68
N PRO A 85 10.16 14.42 -14.71
CA PRO A 85 9.94 15.31 -13.57
C PRO A 85 8.47 15.54 -13.19
N LEU A 86 7.53 15.20 -14.07
CA LEU A 86 6.08 15.31 -13.80
C LEU A 86 5.65 14.31 -12.72
N PHE A 87 6.22 13.11 -12.69
CA PHE A 87 5.79 12.05 -11.78
C PHE A 87 6.11 12.36 -10.31
N PRO A 88 7.32 12.86 -9.96
CA PRO A 88 7.59 13.36 -8.61
C PRO A 88 6.70 14.53 -8.21
N TRP A 89 6.34 15.41 -9.15
CA TRP A 89 5.41 16.49 -8.87
C TRP A 89 3.99 15.97 -8.59
N LEU A 90 3.49 15.01 -9.39
CA LEU A 90 2.21 14.34 -9.15
C LEU A 90 2.19 13.55 -7.84
N ALA A 91 3.32 12.95 -7.46
CA ALA A 91 3.45 12.19 -6.21
C ALA A 91 3.17 13.06 -4.97
N LYS A 92 3.61 14.33 -4.96
CA LYS A 92 3.31 15.28 -3.88
C LYS A 92 1.81 15.53 -3.70
N TYR A 93 1.03 15.44 -4.78
CA TYR A 93 -0.42 15.64 -4.78
C TYR A 93 -1.21 14.33 -4.86
N SER A 94 -0.58 13.17 -4.61
CA SER A 94 -1.19 11.85 -4.74
C SER A 94 -2.50 11.67 -3.96
N VAL A 95 -2.59 12.22 -2.73
CA VAL A 95 -3.81 12.17 -1.91
C VAL A 95 -4.94 12.97 -2.55
N GLY A 96 -4.68 14.20 -3.00
CA GLY A 96 -5.67 15.04 -3.68
C GLY A 96 -6.11 14.45 -5.03
N PHE A 97 -5.16 13.89 -5.78
CA PHE A 97 -5.44 13.18 -7.03
C PHE A 97 -6.34 11.96 -6.79
N SER A 98 -6.03 11.14 -5.77
CA SER A 98 -6.81 9.97 -5.37
C SER A 98 -8.26 10.36 -5.04
N ILE A 99 -8.46 11.34 -4.15
CA ILE A 99 -9.80 11.82 -3.77
C ILE A 99 -10.56 12.31 -5.00
N THR A 100 -9.93 13.12 -5.85
CA THR A 100 -10.56 13.67 -7.05
C THR A 100 -10.97 12.56 -8.01
N MET A 101 -10.09 11.59 -8.25
CA MET A 101 -10.38 10.46 -9.13
C MET A 101 -11.54 9.60 -8.61
N ILE A 102 -11.56 9.29 -7.31
CA ILE A 102 -12.63 8.51 -6.67
C ILE A 102 -13.97 9.25 -6.77
N VAL A 103 -13.99 10.55 -6.46
CA VAL A 103 -15.19 11.39 -6.56
C VAL A 103 -15.69 11.44 -8.00
N MET A 104 -14.80 11.59 -8.99
CA MET A 104 -15.16 11.54 -10.41
C MET A 104 -15.72 10.18 -10.82
N GLU A 105 -15.14 9.07 -10.34
CA GLU A 105 -15.62 7.73 -10.65
C GLU A 105 -17.06 7.51 -10.17
N ILE A 106 -17.36 7.88 -8.92
CA ILE A 106 -18.72 7.81 -8.35
C ILE A 106 -19.66 8.75 -9.11
N ALA A 107 -19.22 10.00 -9.37
CA ALA A 107 -20.04 10.98 -10.07
C ALA A 107 -20.39 10.51 -11.49
N ILE A 108 -19.43 9.96 -12.25
CA ILE A 108 -19.66 9.39 -13.59
C ILE A 108 -20.63 8.20 -13.49
N GLY A 109 -20.47 7.32 -12.50
CA GLY A 109 -21.38 6.21 -12.25
C GLY A 109 -22.83 6.67 -12.06
N VAL A 110 -23.05 7.69 -11.21
CA VAL A 110 -24.37 8.29 -10.99
C VAL A 110 -24.88 9.02 -12.24
N MET A 111 -24.02 9.74 -12.97
CA MET A 111 -24.37 10.40 -14.22
C MET A 111 -24.85 9.41 -15.29
N LEU A 112 -24.23 8.22 -15.37
CA LEU A 112 -24.67 7.13 -16.23
C LEU A 112 -26.04 6.62 -15.77
N MET A 113 -26.21 6.28 -14.50
CA MET A 113 -27.50 5.75 -14.01
C MET A 113 -28.69 6.69 -14.28
N VAL A 114 -28.49 7.99 -14.05
CA VAL A 114 -29.54 9.01 -14.17
C VAL A 114 -29.67 9.56 -15.60
N GLY A 115 -28.61 9.48 -16.41
CA GLY A 115 -28.59 10.04 -17.76
C GLY A 115 -28.45 11.57 -17.79
N TYR A 116 -27.46 12.09 -17.07
CA TYR A 116 -27.24 13.54 -16.92
C TYR A 116 -27.06 14.28 -18.26
N SER A 117 -25.97 13.99 -18.96
CA SER A 117 -25.60 14.62 -20.24
C SER A 117 -24.98 13.59 -21.17
N ARG A 118 -25.70 13.19 -22.23
CA ARG A 118 -25.34 12.07 -23.11
C ARG A 118 -23.89 12.12 -23.62
N LYS A 119 -23.46 13.23 -24.23
CA LYS A 119 -22.13 13.38 -24.83
C LYS A 119 -21.01 13.52 -23.80
N TRP A 120 -21.19 14.40 -22.82
CA TRP A 120 -20.19 14.67 -21.80
C TRP A 120 -19.94 13.45 -20.90
N THR A 121 -21.01 12.77 -20.46
CA THR A 121 -20.88 11.56 -19.64
C THR A 121 -20.20 10.44 -20.42
N ALA A 122 -20.50 10.26 -21.71
CA ALA A 122 -19.81 9.29 -22.56
C ALA A 122 -18.30 9.60 -22.71
N TRP A 123 -17.94 10.87 -22.93
CA TRP A 123 -16.53 11.29 -23.02
C TRP A 123 -15.77 11.11 -21.70
N LEU A 124 -16.36 11.52 -20.58
CA LEU A 124 -15.75 11.36 -19.26
C LEU A 124 -15.58 9.88 -18.90
N PHE A 125 -16.60 9.05 -19.16
CA PHE A 125 -16.55 7.61 -18.97
C PHE A 125 -15.48 6.95 -19.85
N PHE A 126 -15.39 7.35 -21.12
CA PHE A 126 -14.32 6.86 -22.00
C PHE A 126 -12.94 7.25 -21.49
N LEU A 127 -12.73 8.52 -21.11
CA LEU A 127 -11.43 9.00 -20.65
C LEU A 127 -10.96 8.27 -19.40
N ILE A 128 -11.84 8.08 -18.41
CA ILE A 128 -11.47 7.39 -17.17
C ILE A 128 -11.21 5.89 -17.39
N VAL A 129 -12.02 5.21 -18.22
CA VAL A 129 -11.78 3.79 -18.57
C VAL A 129 -10.50 3.65 -19.38
N PHE A 130 -10.24 4.57 -20.31
CA PHE A 130 -9.00 4.63 -21.08
C PHE A 130 -7.78 4.83 -20.18
N PHE A 131 -7.86 5.76 -19.23
CA PHE A 131 -6.82 5.96 -18.23
C PHE A 131 -6.54 4.68 -17.41
N PHE A 132 -7.57 4.04 -16.87
CA PHE A 132 -7.38 2.77 -16.14
C PHE A 132 -6.89 1.62 -17.01
N THR A 133 -7.27 1.59 -18.28
CA THR A 133 -6.79 0.59 -19.25
C THR A 133 -5.29 0.77 -19.51
N ILE A 134 -4.79 2.02 -19.54
CA ILE A 134 -3.35 2.30 -19.61
C ILE A 134 -2.65 1.84 -18.33
N LEU A 135 -3.17 2.16 -17.15
CA LEU A 135 -2.55 1.76 -15.88
C LEU A 135 -2.52 0.23 -15.70
N THR A 136 -3.65 -0.44 -15.91
CA THR A 136 -3.72 -1.92 -15.87
C THR A 136 -2.85 -2.55 -16.93
N GLY A 137 -2.85 -1.99 -18.14
CA GLY A 137 -2.03 -2.43 -19.26
C GLY A 137 -0.55 -2.32 -18.91
N PHE A 138 -0.09 -1.19 -18.38
CA PHE A 138 1.28 -1.00 -17.92
C PHE A 138 1.66 -2.05 -16.87
N THR A 139 0.85 -2.24 -15.84
CA THR A 139 1.12 -3.25 -14.81
C THR A 139 1.22 -4.66 -15.40
N TYR A 140 0.25 -5.06 -16.22
CA TYR A 140 0.26 -6.37 -16.87
C TYR A 140 1.47 -6.57 -17.80
N LEU A 141 1.81 -5.55 -18.60
CA LEU A 141 2.90 -5.60 -19.56
C LEU A 141 4.28 -5.59 -18.87
N THR A 142 4.44 -4.91 -17.73
CA THR A 142 5.71 -4.95 -16.98
C THR A 142 6.09 -6.35 -16.51
N GLY A 143 5.13 -7.27 -16.36
CA GLY A 143 5.43 -8.68 -16.09
C GLY A 143 6.21 -9.38 -17.21
N TYR A 144 6.24 -8.83 -18.43
CA TYR A 144 7.05 -9.34 -19.54
C TYR A 144 8.45 -8.71 -19.60
N VAL A 145 8.73 -7.70 -18.78
CA VAL A 145 9.97 -6.91 -18.85
C VAL A 145 10.92 -7.38 -17.75
N PRO A 146 12.11 -7.92 -18.08
CA PRO A 146 13.13 -8.25 -17.10
C PRO A 146 13.52 -7.05 -16.23
N SER A 147 13.94 -7.29 -14.98
CA SER A 147 14.30 -6.22 -14.02
C SER A 147 15.49 -5.35 -14.45
N ASP A 148 16.33 -5.86 -15.36
CA ASP A 148 17.49 -5.18 -15.94
C ASP A 148 17.18 -4.43 -17.26
N ALA A 149 15.93 -4.49 -17.74
CA ALA A 149 15.51 -3.85 -18.98
C ALA A 149 14.53 -2.69 -18.75
N ASN A 150 14.59 -1.68 -19.62
CA ASN A 150 13.55 -0.64 -19.66
C ASN A 150 12.27 -1.21 -20.30
N PHE A 151 11.11 -0.68 -19.91
CA PHE A 151 9.82 -1.03 -20.49
C PHE A 151 9.78 -0.87 -22.02
N PHE A 152 10.44 0.15 -22.58
CA PHE A 152 10.42 0.43 -24.02
C PHE A 152 11.42 -0.41 -24.83
N ASP A 153 12.25 -1.24 -24.18
CA ASP A 153 13.16 -2.17 -24.87
C ASP A 153 12.40 -3.43 -25.32
N PHE A 154 11.48 -3.27 -26.28
CA PHE A 154 10.60 -4.36 -26.73
C PHE A 154 11.34 -5.62 -27.20
N ALA A 155 12.59 -5.49 -27.66
CA ALA A 155 13.43 -6.62 -28.05
C ALA A 155 13.88 -7.50 -26.86
N LYS A 156 13.95 -6.93 -25.65
CA LYS A 156 14.34 -7.64 -24.41
C LYS A 156 13.14 -8.26 -23.69
N TRP A 157 11.92 -8.04 -24.18
CA TRP A 157 10.72 -8.60 -23.57
C TRP A 157 10.78 -10.13 -23.59
N GLY A 158 10.50 -10.70 -22.43
CA GLY A 158 10.53 -12.13 -22.18
C GLY A 158 9.13 -12.73 -22.01
N PRO A 159 9.04 -13.97 -21.54
CA PRO A 159 7.78 -14.53 -21.07
C PRO A 159 7.28 -13.79 -19.82
N TYR A 160 5.99 -13.90 -19.54
CA TYR A 160 5.36 -13.26 -18.38
C TYR A 160 5.82 -13.92 -17.07
N VAL A 161 6.38 -13.11 -16.18
CA VAL A 161 6.81 -13.47 -14.83
C VAL A 161 6.21 -12.48 -13.84
N LYS A 162 5.51 -13.00 -12.81
CA LYS A 162 4.76 -12.19 -11.84
C LYS A 162 5.70 -11.32 -10.99
N GLU A 163 6.90 -11.82 -10.73
CA GLU A 163 7.93 -11.17 -9.91
C GLU A 163 8.53 -9.93 -10.58
N TYR A 164 8.45 -9.81 -11.91
CA TYR A 164 8.94 -8.64 -12.64
C TYR A 164 7.95 -7.46 -12.65
N MET A 165 6.73 -7.66 -12.17
CA MET A 165 5.74 -6.60 -12.13
C MET A 165 6.20 -5.46 -11.23
N ARG A 166 6.22 -4.24 -11.79
CA ARG A 166 6.62 -3.03 -11.05
C ARG A 166 5.58 -2.60 -10.02
N VAL A 167 4.31 -2.95 -10.27
CA VAL A 167 3.18 -2.72 -9.36
C VAL A 167 2.42 -4.04 -9.22
N THR A 168 2.10 -4.46 -7.99
CA THR A 168 1.60 -5.83 -7.74
C THR A 168 0.08 -6.00 -7.87
N ASP A 169 -0.68 -4.91 -7.81
CA ASP A 169 -2.13 -4.90 -8.01
C ASP A 169 -2.58 -3.53 -8.57
N CYS A 170 -3.71 -3.48 -9.28
CA CYS A 170 -4.17 -2.26 -9.94
C CYS A 170 -4.94 -1.29 -9.02
N GLY A 171 -5.30 -1.70 -7.80
CA GLY A 171 -6.10 -0.87 -6.88
C GLY A 171 -7.52 -0.53 -7.36
N CYS A 172 -8.05 -1.12 -8.44
CA CYS A 172 -9.39 -0.80 -8.96
C CYS A 172 -10.52 -1.02 -7.95
N PHE A 173 -10.39 -1.98 -7.03
CA PHE A 173 -11.36 -2.20 -5.94
C PHE A 173 -10.73 -1.90 -4.58
N GLY A 174 -9.70 -1.05 -4.53
CA GLY A 174 -8.94 -0.80 -3.30
C GLY A 174 -8.48 -2.10 -2.63
N ASP A 175 -8.49 -2.12 -1.30
CA ASP A 175 -8.15 -3.29 -0.50
C ASP A 175 -9.30 -4.31 -0.34
N PHE A 176 -10.48 -4.05 -0.91
CA PHE A 176 -11.61 -4.99 -0.83
C PHE A 176 -11.35 -6.28 -1.61
N ILE A 177 -10.84 -6.16 -2.85
CA ILE A 177 -10.45 -7.30 -3.69
C ILE A 177 -9.18 -6.94 -4.46
N LYS A 178 -8.09 -7.66 -4.17
CA LYS A 178 -6.87 -7.62 -4.97
C LYS A 178 -7.02 -8.52 -6.18
N LEU A 179 -7.24 -7.91 -7.34
CA LEU A 179 -7.33 -8.61 -8.61
C LEU A 179 -5.93 -8.80 -9.20
N ASP A 180 -5.72 -9.95 -9.83
CA ASP A 180 -4.57 -10.16 -10.70
C ASP A 180 -4.56 -9.06 -11.79
N PRO A 181 -3.40 -8.43 -12.08
CA PRO A 181 -3.27 -7.44 -13.13
C PRO A 181 -3.81 -7.90 -14.49
N LYS A 182 -3.64 -9.19 -14.84
CA LYS A 182 -4.19 -9.74 -16.09
C LYS A 182 -5.72 -9.65 -16.11
N ILE A 183 -6.36 -10.08 -15.04
CA ILE A 183 -7.83 -10.02 -14.90
C ILE A 183 -8.30 -8.57 -14.93
N SER A 184 -7.58 -7.67 -14.25
CA SER A 184 -7.89 -6.24 -14.21
C SER A 184 -7.83 -5.60 -15.60
N PHE A 185 -6.78 -5.90 -16.38
CA PHE A 185 -6.63 -5.40 -17.75
C PHE A 185 -7.76 -5.85 -18.67
N PHE A 186 -8.10 -7.15 -18.68
CA PHE A 186 -9.20 -7.64 -19.51
C PHE A 186 -10.57 -7.11 -19.07
N LYS A 187 -10.75 -6.86 -17.77
CA LYS A 187 -11.94 -6.21 -17.22
C LYS A 187 -12.08 -4.77 -17.73
N ASP A 188 -11.00 -3.98 -17.72
CA ASP A 188 -11.03 -2.60 -18.25
C ASP A 188 -11.17 -2.56 -19.77
N LEU A 189 -10.55 -3.50 -20.49
CA LEU A 189 -10.77 -3.69 -21.93
C LEU A 189 -12.23 -4.07 -22.24
N GLY A 190 -12.86 -4.89 -21.40
CA GLY A 190 -14.28 -5.22 -21.48
C GLY A 190 -15.17 -4.00 -21.27
N LEU A 191 -14.82 -3.11 -20.33
CA LEU A 191 -15.52 -1.82 -20.11
C LEU A 191 -15.22 -0.78 -21.19
N MET A 192 -14.13 -0.94 -21.95
CA MET A 192 -13.83 -0.09 -23.10
C MET A 192 -14.87 -0.25 -24.21
N VAL A 193 -15.41 -1.46 -24.40
CA VAL A 193 -16.44 -1.74 -25.41
C VAL A 193 -17.70 -0.88 -25.21
N PRO A 194 -18.38 -0.89 -24.04
CA PRO A 194 -19.50 0.02 -23.79
C PRO A 194 -19.09 1.49 -23.83
N ALA A 195 -17.86 1.84 -23.42
CA ALA A 195 -17.37 3.21 -23.48
C ALA A 195 -17.31 3.75 -24.92
N LEU A 196 -16.75 2.96 -25.84
CA LEU A 196 -16.71 3.28 -27.27
C LEU A 196 -18.12 3.32 -27.89
N LEU A 197 -18.98 2.38 -27.52
CA LEU A 197 -20.38 2.37 -27.96
C LEU A 197 -21.12 3.64 -27.53
N PHE A 198 -20.96 4.09 -26.28
CA PHE A 198 -21.56 5.34 -25.79
C PHE A 198 -20.99 6.56 -26.50
N LEU A 199 -19.69 6.57 -26.85
CA LEU A 199 -19.08 7.68 -27.58
C LEU A 199 -19.62 7.80 -29.00
N LEU A 200 -19.72 6.68 -29.72
CA LEU A 200 -20.21 6.63 -31.11
C LEU A 200 -21.73 6.88 -31.21
N ARG A 201 -22.52 6.37 -30.27
CA ARG A 201 -23.99 6.44 -30.31
C ARG A 201 -24.62 7.01 -29.04
N SER A 202 -24.03 8.08 -28.50
CA SER A 202 -24.51 8.78 -27.30
C SER A 202 -25.99 9.19 -27.35
N ARG A 203 -26.57 9.40 -28.54
CA ARG A 203 -27.99 9.78 -28.71
C ARG A 203 -28.98 8.76 -28.13
N ASN A 204 -28.62 7.48 -28.09
CA ASN A 204 -29.48 6.39 -27.60
C ASN A 204 -29.52 6.28 -26.07
N MET A 205 -28.69 7.03 -25.34
CA MET A 205 -28.63 6.97 -23.88
C MET A 205 -29.88 7.59 -23.26
N HIS A 206 -30.45 6.91 -22.27
CA HIS A 206 -31.65 7.41 -21.59
C HIS A 206 -31.34 8.63 -20.74
N GLN A 207 -32.37 9.42 -20.47
CA GLN A 207 -32.31 10.54 -19.53
C GLN A 207 -33.52 10.46 -18.62
N LEU A 208 -33.27 10.29 -17.32
CA LEU A 208 -34.34 10.23 -16.32
C LEU A 208 -34.66 11.64 -15.83
N TRP A 209 -35.89 11.83 -15.38
CA TRP A 209 -36.37 13.06 -14.72
C TRP A 209 -36.11 14.37 -15.48
N THR A 210 -36.32 15.51 -14.80
CA THR A 210 -36.01 16.85 -15.33
C THR A 210 -34.54 17.18 -15.15
N ALA A 211 -34.01 18.12 -15.95
CA ALA A 211 -32.61 18.55 -15.82
C ALA A 211 -32.26 19.02 -14.39
N ARG A 212 -33.15 19.79 -13.74
CA ARG A 212 -32.94 20.26 -12.36
C ARG A 212 -32.75 19.11 -11.38
N THR A 213 -33.62 18.09 -11.46
CA THR A 213 -33.51 16.90 -10.60
C THR A 213 -32.22 16.14 -10.84
N ARG A 214 -31.79 15.98 -12.10
CA ARG A 214 -30.52 15.32 -12.42
C ARG A 214 -29.31 16.09 -11.86
N ASN A 215 -29.29 17.41 -12.02
CA ASN A 215 -28.25 18.29 -11.46
C ASN A 215 -28.19 18.18 -9.94
N LEU A 216 -29.33 18.16 -9.27
CA LEU A 216 -29.40 18.00 -7.83
C LEU A 216 -28.86 16.63 -7.38
N VAL A 217 -29.29 15.53 -8.03
CA VAL A 217 -28.84 14.17 -7.67
C VAL A 217 -27.34 14.00 -7.88
N VAL A 218 -26.81 14.42 -9.03
CA VAL A 218 -25.38 14.34 -9.32
C VAL A 218 -24.58 15.26 -8.40
N GLY A 219 -25.04 16.49 -8.17
CA GLY A 219 -24.38 17.44 -7.27
C GLY A 219 -24.32 16.93 -5.83
N LEU A 220 -25.43 16.43 -5.30
CA LEU A 220 -25.46 15.82 -3.97
C LEU A 220 -24.57 14.58 -3.87
N ALA A 221 -24.58 13.71 -4.89
CA ALA A 221 -23.72 12.53 -4.89
C ALA A 221 -22.22 12.90 -4.89
N THR A 222 -21.83 13.92 -5.66
CA THR A 222 -20.45 14.43 -5.69
C THR A 222 -20.03 15.06 -4.36
N VAL A 223 -20.90 15.87 -3.72
CA VAL A 223 -20.60 16.45 -2.41
C VAL A 223 -20.55 15.37 -1.33
N ALA A 224 -21.47 14.42 -1.35
CA ALA A 224 -21.49 13.30 -0.40
C ALA A 224 -20.25 12.41 -0.55
N SER A 225 -19.82 12.10 -1.78
CA SER A 225 -18.60 11.32 -2.01
C SER A 225 -17.35 12.08 -1.57
N LEU A 226 -17.28 13.40 -1.81
CA LEU A 226 -16.17 14.23 -1.33
C LEU A 226 -16.12 14.25 0.20
N LEU A 227 -17.24 14.47 0.88
CA LEU A 227 -17.32 14.45 2.34
C LEU A 227 -16.93 13.09 2.92
N LEU A 228 -17.34 12.00 2.27
CA LEU A 228 -16.97 10.65 2.68
C LEU A 228 -15.46 10.42 2.53
N CYS A 229 -14.85 10.85 1.42
CA CYS A 229 -13.40 10.79 1.24
C CYS A 229 -12.64 11.64 2.27
N ILE A 230 -13.10 12.87 2.54
CA ILE A 230 -12.48 13.76 3.53
C ILE A 230 -12.55 13.14 4.93
N ARG A 231 -13.72 12.62 5.32
CA ARG A 231 -13.91 11.96 6.60
C ARG A 231 -12.91 10.82 6.78
N ASN A 232 -12.85 9.89 5.82
CA ASN A 232 -12.02 8.68 5.91
C ASN A 232 -10.52 8.93 5.72
N THR A 233 -10.12 10.14 5.30
CA THR A 233 -8.71 10.53 5.09
C THR A 233 -8.17 11.36 6.26
N TYR A 234 -8.95 12.31 6.77
CA TYR A 234 -8.45 13.35 7.69
C TYR A 234 -9.12 13.36 9.06
N TRP A 235 -10.35 12.86 9.17
CA TRP A 235 -11.12 13.00 10.41
C TRP A 235 -11.15 11.71 11.22
N ASP A 236 -11.28 10.57 10.55
CA ASP A 236 -11.55 9.30 11.19
C ASP A 236 -10.94 8.14 10.40
N LEU A 237 -10.87 6.97 11.04
CA LEU A 237 -10.47 5.73 10.38
C LEU A 237 -11.50 5.29 9.32
N PRO A 238 -11.08 4.46 8.34
CA PRO A 238 -11.98 3.83 7.38
C PRO A 238 -13.19 3.19 8.07
N MET A 239 -14.40 3.44 7.55
CA MET A 239 -15.64 2.88 8.11
C MET A 239 -15.63 1.34 8.15
N VAL A 240 -15.02 0.73 7.15
CA VAL A 240 -14.87 -0.71 7.04
C VAL A 240 -13.41 -1.00 6.72
N ASP A 241 -12.79 -1.80 7.58
CA ASP A 241 -11.39 -2.16 7.41
C ASP A 241 -11.24 -3.48 6.62
N PHE A 242 -10.72 -3.36 5.40
CA PHE A 242 -10.41 -4.50 4.53
C PHE A 242 -8.95 -4.98 4.67
N ARG A 243 -8.14 -4.32 5.50
CA ARG A 243 -6.71 -4.56 5.61
C ARG A 243 -6.43 -5.83 6.42
N PRO A 244 -5.23 -6.43 6.26
CA PRO A 244 -4.86 -7.65 6.99
C PRO A 244 -4.85 -7.52 8.52
N PHE A 245 -4.61 -6.30 9.02
CA PHE A 245 -4.49 -5.96 10.44
C PHE A 245 -5.80 -5.48 11.08
N LYS A 246 -6.96 -5.68 10.42
CA LYS A 246 -8.25 -5.22 10.94
C LYS A 246 -8.52 -5.74 12.35
N ILE A 247 -9.36 -5.03 13.09
CA ILE A 247 -9.81 -5.42 14.43
C ILE A 247 -10.31 -6.88 14.42
N GLY A 248 -9.80 -7.67 15.36
CA GLY A 248 -10.04 -9.11 15.52
C GLY A 248 -9.09 -10.02 14.76
N SER A 249 -8.13 -9.50 13.97
CA SER A 249 -7.14 -10.33 13.30
C SER A 249 -6.03 -10.79 14.26
N ASN A 250 -5.78 -12.11 14.33
CA ASN A 250 -4.58 -12.65 14.95
C ASN A 250 -3.42 -12.59 13.96
N VAL A 251 -2.49 -11.67 14.20
CA VAL A 251 -1.34 -11.38 13.34
C VAL A 251 -0.25 -12.42 13.54
N ARG A 252 -0.08 -12.95 14.75
CA ARG A 252 0.90 -14.01 15.03
C ARG A 252 0.55 -15.28 14.26
N GLU A 253 -0.66 -15.80 14.47
CA GLU A 253 -1.12 -17.01 13.77
C GLU A 253 -1.07 -16.83 12.25
N ARG A 254 -1.43 -15.64 11.77
CA ARG A 254 -1.39 -15.35 10.34
C ARG A 254 0.04 -15.26 9.80
N LYS A 255 0.98 -14.66 10.54
CA LYS A 255 2.41 -14.62 10.19
C LYS A 255 2.97 -16.04 10.12
N ASP A 256 2.65 -16.90 11.08
CA ASP A 256 3.08 -18.30 11.10
C ASP A 256 2.49 -19.10 9.91
N LEU A 257 1.21 -18.91 9.61
CA LEU A 257 0.57 -19.50 8.44
C LEU A 257 1.23 -19.04 7.14
N GLU A 258 1.50 -17.75 6.98
CA GLU A 258 2.14 -17.18 5.79
C GLU A 258 3.64 -17.54 5.70
N ALA A 259 4.32 -17.79 6.83
CA ALA A 259 5.68 -18.31 6.88
C ALA A 259 5.74 -19.80 6.48
N SER A 260 4.72 -20.58 6.84
CA SER A 260 4.58 -21.98 6.42
C SER A 260 4.19 -22.17 4.94
N ALA A 261 3.94 -21.07 4.22
CA ALA A 261 3.56 -21.06 2.82
C ALA A 261 4.65 -21.70 1.95
N LYS A 262 4.29 -22.78 1.25
CA LYS A 262 5.18 -23.46 0.32
C LYS A 262 4.86 -23.08 -1.12
N ILE A 263 5.90 -23.16 -1.95
CA ILE A 263 5.80 -23.03 -3.39
C ILE A 263 6.34 -24.32 -3.99
N ASP A 264 5.59 -24.91 -4.91
CA ASP A 264 6.09 -26.02 -5.71
C ASP A 264 6.67 -25.51 -7.01
N ILE A 265 7.88 -25.98 -7.34
CA ILE A 265 8.47 -25.79 -8.66
C ILE A 265 7.92 -26.90 -9.56
N LEU A 266 7.07 -26.52 -10.52
CA LEU A 266 6.46 -27.41 -11.51
C LEU A 266 7.37 -27.67 -12.71
N GLY A 267 8.38 -26.83 -12.93
CA GLY A 267 9.24 -26.94 -14.10
C GLY A 267 10.20 -25.78 -14.25
N TRP A 268 10.99 -25.84 -15.31
CA TRP A 268 12.10 -24.96 -15.61
C TRP A 268 12.02 -24.51 -17.07
N VAL A 269 12.33 -23.25 -17.33
CA VAL A 269 12.59 -22.78 -18.70
C VAL A 269 14.10 -22.71 -18.87
N LEU A 270 14.61 -23.51 -19.80
CA LEU A 270 16.02 -23.64 -20.08
C LEU A 270 16.31 -22.94 -21.42
N GLU A 271 17.42 -22.21 -21.47
CA GLU A 271 17.89 -21.54 -22.67
C GLU A 271 19.27 -22.09 -23.04
N ASP A 272 19.43 -22.47 -24.30
CA ASP A 272 20.73 -22.81 -24.87
C ASP A 272 21.51 -21.51 -25.16
N THR A 273 22.71 -21.37 -24.58
CA THR A 273 23.58 -20.21 -24.80
C THR A 273 24.15 -20.11 -26.21
N ILE A 274 24.08 -21.17 -27.02
CA ILE A 274 24.65 -21.21 -28.36
C ILE A 274 23.60 -20.88 -29.42
N ASN A 275 22.42 -21.50 -29.34
CA ASN A 275 21.37 -21.35 -30.35
C ASN A 275 20.20 -20.45 -29.90
N HIS A 276 20.23 -19.94 -28.67
CA HIS A 276 19.14 -19.17 -28.05
C HIS A 276 17.78 -19.88 -28.08
N VAL A 277 17.77 -21.21 -28.19
CA VAL A 277 16.55 -22.01 -28.19
C VAL A 277 16.05 -22.16 -26.76
N LYS A 278 14.77 -21.84 -26.55
CA LYS A 278 14.11 -21.92 -25.24
C LYS A 278 13.24 -23.17 -25.20
N ILE A 279 13.47 -24.00 -24.20
CA ILE A 279 12.65 -25.19 -23.95
C ILE A 279 11.99 -25.08 -22.58
N LYS A 280 10.74 -25.54 -22.51
CA LYS A 280 9.98 -25.64 -21.27
C LYS A 280 10.04 -27.09 -20.81
N TYR A 281 10.73 -27.35 -19.70
CA TYR A 281 10.78 -28.65 -19.07
C TYR A 281 9.85 -28.66 -17.85
N MET A 282 8.87 -29.56 -17.82
CA MET A 282 8.02 -29.74 -16.62
C MET A 282 8.55 -30.92 -15.81
N GLU A 283 8.74 -30.70 -14.51
CA GLU A 283 9.18 -31.75 -13.59
C GLU A 283 8.03 -32.76 -13.40
N PRO A 284 8.29 -34.07 -13.55
CA PRO A 284 7.27 -35.10 -13.34
C PRO A 284 6.85 -35.21 -11.86
N VAL A 285 7.70 -34.75 -10.92
CA VAL A 285 7.38 -34.64 -9.50
C VAL A 285 7.77 -33.23 -9.04
N PRO A 286 6.83 -32.44 -8.48
CA PRO A 286 7.13 -31.09 -8.02
C PRO A 286 8.28 -31.05 -7.01
N GLY A 287 9.23 -30.13 -7.22
CA GLY A 287 10.37 -29.92 -6.31
C GLY A 287 11.54 -30.90 -6.46
N LYS A 288 11.50 -31.85 -7.40
CA LYS A 288 12.72 -32.54 -7.85
C LYS A 288 13.41 -31.71 -8.95
N ILE A 289 14.67 -32.04 -9.22
CA ILE A 289 15.44 -31.41 -10.29
C ILE A 289 15.94 -32.51 -11.22
N THR A 290 15.15 -32.89 -12.23
CA THR A 290 15.50 -33.96 -13.16
C THR A 290 16.09 -33.46 -14.47
N TYR A 291 15.89 -32.17 -14.82
CA TYR A 291 16.36 -31.63 -16.10
C TYR A 291 17.88 -31.68 -16.29
N TYR A 292 18.68 -31.62 -15.22
CA TYR A 292 20.14 -31.70 -15.29
C TYR A 292 20.65 -32.98 -15.95
N LYS A 293 19.85 -34.06 -16.01
CA LYS A 293 20.23 -35.29 -16.70
C LYS A 293 20.29 -35.12 -18.21
N GLU A 294 19.40 -34.30 -18.77
CA GLU A 294 19.27 -34.10 -20.22
C GLU A 294 19.96 -32.79 -20.67
N TYR A 295 19.82 -31.73 -19.87
CA TYR A 295 20.23 -30.36 -20.15
C TYR A 295 21.26 -29.88 -19.12
N THR A 296 22.54 -30.21 -19.35
CA THR A 296 23.65 -29.83 -18.46
C THR A 296 24.26 -28.47 -18.82
N PRO A 297 24.83 -27.73 -17.85
CA PRO A 297 25.61 -26.52 -18.12
C PRO A 297 26.79 -26.76 -19.07
N ALA A 298 27.39 -27.96 -19.03
CA ALA A 298 28.46 -28.38 -19.94
C ALA A 298 28.01 -28.45 -21.42
N LYS A 299 26.71 -28.61 -21.68
CA LYS A 299 26.11 -28.57 -23.03
C LYS A 299 25.64 -27.15 -23.41
N GLY A 300 25.99 -26.13 -22.64
CA GLY A 300 25.59 -24.74 -22.91
C GLY A 300 24.19 -24.36 -22.42
N TRP A 301 23.54 -25.17 -21.58
CA TRP A 301 22.19 -24.85 -21.10
C TRP A 301 22.23 -24.05 -19.81
N LYS A 302 21.56 -22.90 -19.80
CA LYS A 302 21.38 -22.06 -18.62
C LYS A 302 19.92 -22.07 -18.17
N VAL A 303 19.73 -22.17 -16.86
CA VAL A 303 18.40 -21.98 -16.27
C VAL A 303 18.07 -20.51 -16.33
N ARG A 304 16.99 -20.19 -17.02
CA ARG A 304 16.49 -18.82 -17.07
C ARG A 304 15.43 -18.60 -16.01
N GLU A 305 14.46 -19.51 -15.90
CA GLU A 305 13.26 -19.30 -15.11
C GLU A 305 12.77 -20.59 -14.43
N GLN A 306 12.08 -20.40 -13.30
CA GLN A 306 11.38 -21.44 -12.55
C GLN A 306 9.87 -21.23 -12.68
N ILE A 307 9.13 -22.27 -13.07
CA ILE A 307 7.67 -22.26 -13.09
C ILE A 307 7.18 -22.68 -11.72
N LYS A 308 6.58 -21.74 -10.99
CA LYS A 308 6.14 -21.89 -9.61
C LYS A 308 4.61 -21.96 -9.52
N THR A 309 4.09 -22.70 -8.55
CA THR A 309 2.67 -22.60 -8.16
C THR A 309 2.42 -21.33 -7.35
N ASP A 310 1.15 -20.93 -7.22
CA ASP A 310 0.75 -20.02 -6.15
C ASP A 310 1.09 -20.62 -4.77
N PHE A 311 1.24 -19.74 -3.77
CA PHE A 311 1.52 -20.16 -2.40
C PHE A 311 0.41 -21.06 -1.87
N TYR A 312 0.78 -22.14 -1.18
CA TYR A 312 -0.18 -23.02 -0.54
C TYR A 312 0.33 -23.49 0.83
N VAL A 313 -0.61 -23.83 1.71
CA VAL A 313 -0.33 -24.49 2.99
C VAL A 313 -0.93 -25.89 2.94
N LEU A 314 -0.22 -26.86 3.49
CA LEU A 314 -0.72 -28.21 3.66
C LEU A 314 -1.56 -28.25 4.94
N LYS A 315 -2.87 -28.36 4.80
CA LYS A 315 -3.78 -28.60 5.91
C LYS A 315 -4.40 -29.98 5.71
N ASP A 316 -4.14 -30.91 6.63
CA ASP A 316 -4.64 -32.29 6.57
C ASP A 316 -4.35 -32.98 5.23
N SER A 317 -3.11 -32.84 4.72
CA SER A 317 -2.66 -33.36 3.42
C SER A 317 -3.35 -32.76 2.17
N LEU A 318 -4.20 -31.76 2.33
CA LEU A 318 -4.80 -30.99 1.24
C LEU A 318 -4.04 -29.67 1.02
N LYS A 319 -3.75 -29.35 -0.24
CA LYS A 319 -3.14 -28.07 -0.63
C LYS A 319 -4.21 -27.00 -0.63
N VAL A 320 -4.17 -26.11 0.34
CA VAL A 320 -5.03 -24.94 0.38
C VAL A 320 -4.24 -23.75 -0.15
N PRO A 321 -4.67 -23.11 -1.25
CA PRO A 321 -4.00 -21.91 -1.75
C PRO A 321 -4.12 -20.80 -0.71
N ILE A 322 -3.01 -20.14 -0.42
CA ILE A 322 -2.96 -18.97 0.45
C ILE A 322 -2.40 -17.78 -0.32
N THR A 323 -2.87 -16.58 0.02
CA THR A 323 -2.28 -15.35 -0.50
C THR A 323 -1.46 -14.72 0.61
N LYS A 324 -0.14 -14.59 0.41
CA LYS A 324 0.71 -13.83 1.33
C LYS A 324 0.20 -12.40 1.42
N THR A 325 0.11 -11.87 2.63
CA THR A 325 -0.28 -10.49 2.86
C THR A 325 0.86 -9.72 3.48
N LYS A 326 0.64 -8.44 3.77
CA LYS A 326 1.66 -7.62 4.45
C LYS A 326 1.94 -8.06 5.89
N VAL A 327 1.21 -9.04 6.41
CA VAL A 327 1.50 -9.65 7.71
C VAL A 327 2.78 -10.49 7.66
N SER A 328 3.10 -11.16 6.55
CA SER A 328 4.39 -11.85 6.41
C SER A 328 5.58 -10.91 6.45
N ASP A 329 5.39 -9.67 6.01
CA ASP A 329 6.41 -8.62 5.98
C ASP A 329 6.47 -7.86 7.32
N PHE A 330 5.68 -8.26 8.32
CA PHE A 330 5.68 -7.62 9.63
C PHE A 330 6.99 -7.93 10.36
N ALA A 331 7.91 -6.96 10.29
CA ALA A 331 9.19 -6.94 10.96
C ALA A 331 9.35 -5.59 11.66
N VAL A 332 9.65 -5.62 12.95
CA VAL A 332 9.86 -4.46 13.81
C VAL A 332 11.25 -4.57 14.40
N GLU A 333 12.04 -3.54 14.22
CA GLU A 333 13.43 -3.52 14.62
C GLU A 333 13.68 -2.42 15.65
N SER A 334 14.59 -2.70 16.57
CA SER A 334 15.14 -1.74 17.51
C SER A 334 16.49 -1.26 17.02
N ALA A 335 16.79 0.03 17.25
CA ALA A 335 18.09 0.62 16.95
C ALA A 335 19.28 -0.08 17.66
N HIS A 336 19.04 -0.80 18.76
CA HIS A 336 20.10 -1.43 19.56
C HIS A 336 20.02 -2.95 19.62
N ASN A 337 18.81 -3.53 19.64
CA ASN A 337 18.60 -4.94 19.96
C ASN A 337 18.21 -5.81 18.75
N GLY A 338 18.26 -5.27 17.53
CA GLY A 338 17.85 -6.01 16.32
C GLY A 338 16.33 -6.19 16.20
N GLU A 339 15.89 -7.26 15.56
CA GLU A 339 14.45 -7.55 15.36
C GLU A 339 13.77 -7.93 16.68
N VAL A 340 12.70 -7.21 17.05
CA VAL A 340 11.92 -7.40 18.28
C VAL A 340 10.51 -7.94 17.99
N THR A 341 10.20 -8.28 16.74
CA THR A 341 8.84 -8.61 16.30
C THR A 341 8.18 -9.71 17.12
N ASP A 342 8.89 -10.83 17.32
CA ASP A 342 8.33 -12.00 17.98
C ASP A 342 8.11 -11.73 19.47
N ASP A 343 8.95 -10.92 20.11
CA ASP A 343 8.76 -10.47 21.50
C ASP A 343 7.54 -9.54 21.65
N LEU A 344 7.23 -8.74 20.63
CA LEU A 344 6.03 -7.91 20.62
C LEU A 344 4.78 -8.74 20.35
N LEU A 345 4.86 -9.68 19.40
CA LEU A 345 3.74 -10.55 19.06
C LEU A 345 3.43 -11.52 20.19
N ASN A 346 4.43 -12.06 20.90
CA ASN A 346 4.27 -13.06 21.98
C ASN A 346 3.90 -12.46 23.34
N GLU A 347 3.71 -11.14 23.41
CA GLU A 347 3.27 -10.45 24.63
C GLU A 347 1.86 -10.93 25.04
N LYS A 348 1.78 -11.63 26.17
CA LYS A 348 0.52 -12.18 26.70
C LYS A 348 -0.36 -11.12 27.34
N ASN A 349 0.27 -10.07 27.88
CA ASN A 349 -0.44 -8.94 28.43
C ASN A 349 -0.86 -7.95 27.33
N TYR A 350 -1.65 -6.95 27.68
CA TYR A 350 -2.02 -5.88 26.76
C TYR A 350 -0.80 -5.07 26.34
N SER A 351 -0.76 -4.71 25.06
CA SER A 351 0.22 -3.79 24.51
C SER A 351 -0.45 -2.64 23.76
N LEU A 352 0.17 -1.46 23.85
CA LEU A 352 -0.24 -0.25 23.17
C LEU A 352 0.83 0.10 22.14
N MET A 353 0.50 -0.12 20.88
CA MET A 353 1.36 0.22 19.76
C MET A 353 0.97 1.58 19.20
N ILE A 354 1.90 2.54 19.26
CA ILE A 354 1.74 3.84 18.63
C ILE A 354 2.40 3.75 17.25
N VAL A 355 1.65 4.00 16.19
CA VAL A 355 2.15 3.98 14.81
C VAL A 355 2.30 5.42 14.34
N ALA A 356 3.54 5.83 14.08
CA ALA A 356 3.88 7.16 13.60
C ALA A 356 4.75 7.03 12.34
N TYR A 357 4.11 6.71 11.20
CA TYR A 357 4.84 6.43 9.96
C TYR A 357 5.56 7.67 9.36
N HIS A 358 5.31 8.87 9.88
CA HIS A 358 6.12 10.03 9.53
C HIS A 358 6.19 11.00 10.71
N LEU A 359 7.39 11.30 11.19
CA LEU A 359 7.58 12.33 12.20
C LEU A 359 7.57 13.71 11.54
N GLU A 360 6.52 14.49 11.80
CA GLU A 360 6.39 15.83 11.22
C GLU A 360 7.30 16.83 11.94
N GLY A 361 8.27 17.39 11.21
CA GLY A 361 9.22 18.35 11.75
C GLY A 361 10.32 18.71 10.79
N GLY A 362 11.29 19.46 11.29
CA GLY A 362 12.48 19.87 10.54
C GLY A 362 13.75 19.59 11.33
N LYS A 363 14.85 19.34 10.63
CA LYS A 363 16.19 19.29 11.22
C LYS A 363 16.65 20.74 11.47
N GLN A 364 17.04 21.05 12.69
CA GLN A 364 17.65 22.32 13.07
C GLN A 364 19.05 22.07 13.63
N THR A 365 20.02 22.87 13.23
CA THR A 365 21.38 22.79 13.77
C THR A 365 21.43 23.54 15.09
N GLU A 366 21.72 22.84 16.18
CA GLU A 366 21.95 23.42 17.49
C GLU A 366 23.48 23.38 17.77
N THR A 367 24.04 24.53 18.15
CA THR A 367 25.44 24.62 18.58
C THR A 367 25.53 24.35 20.07
N TYR A 368 26.36 23.40 20.47
CA TYR A 368 26.62 23.09 21.88
C TYR A 368 28.12 23.08 22.15
N MET A 369 28.49 23.44 23.37
CA MET A 369 29.89 23.45 23.80
C MET A 369 30.26 22.05 24.29
N THR A 370 31.20 21.39 23.62
CA THR A 370 31.79 20.14 24.09
C THR A 370 33.12 20.42 24.78
N GLN A 371 33.40 19.68 25.85
CA GLN A 371 34.70 19.68 26.48
C GLN A 371 35.57 18.67 25.74
N ASP A 372 36.57 19.15 25.02
CA ASP A 372 37.60 18.29 24.47
C ASP A 372 38.82 18.31 25.39
N THR A 373 39.26 17.13 25.81
CA THR A 373 40.38 17.00 26.74
C THR A 373 41.60 16.55 25.94
N THR A 374 42.60 17.43 25.83
CA THR A 374 43.86 17.08 25.18
C THR A 374 44.74 16.30 26.16
N TRP A 375 45.10 15.07 25.79
CA TRP A 375 45.94 14.19 26.62
C TRP A 375 47.40 14.24 26.16
N ALA A 376 48.33 14.53 27.08
CA ALA A 376 49.75 14.27 26.87
C ALA A 376 50.16 12.96 27.50
N THR A 377 51.11 12.28 26.86
CA THR A 377 51.76 11.10 27.42
C THR A 377 53.06 11.54 28.07
N ASP A 378 53.10 11.55 29.41
CA ASP A 378 54.22 12.14 30.16
C ASP A 378 55.34 11.13 30.46
N THR A 379 55.04 9.83 30.53
CA THR A 379 56.08 8.83 30.76
C THR A 379 55.68 7.44 30.26
N ILE A 380 56.59 6.80 29.51
CA ILE A 380 56.52 5.39 29.14
C ILE A 380 57.59 4.68 29.98
N ARG A 381 57.18 3.89 30.97
CA ARG A 381 58.10 2.93 31.61
C ARG A 381 57.99 1.62 30.85
N VAL A 382 59.04 1.27 30.13
CA VAL A 382 59.19 -0.02 29.44
C VAL A 382 60.04 -0.91 30.34
N THR A 383 59.46 -2.00 30.82
CA THR A 383 60.19 -3.10 31.47
C THR A 383 60.05 -4.34 30.57
N ALA A 384 60.97 -5.31 30.66
CA ALA A 384 61.03 -6.46 29.74
C ALA A 384 59.67 -7.18 29.54
N ASP A 385 58.78 -7.14 30.54
CA ASP A 385 57.50 -7.86 30.52
C ASP A 385 56.23 -6.96 30.58
N SER A 386 56.35 -5.62 30.62
CA SER A 386 55.17 -4.73 30.58
C SER A 386 55.46 -3.29 30.16
N PHE A 387 54.47 -2.67 29.51
CA PHE A 387 54.45 -1.23 29.20
C PHE A 387 53.40 -0.55 30.10
N GLN A 388 53.79 0.52 30.80
CA GLN A 388 52.85 1.38 31.51
C GLN A 388 52.91 2.80 30.93
N ILE A 389 51.78 3.24 30.37
CA ILE A 389 51.58 4.57 29.78
C ILE A 389 50.77 5.38 30.78
N ASN A 390 51.38 6.45 31.32
CA ASN A 390 50.67 7.38 32.19
C ASN A 390 50.23 8.61 31.36
N ARG A 391 48.91 8.79 31.24
CA ARG A 391 48.32 9.93 30.50
C ARG A 391 47.95 11.04 31.47
N ARG A 392 48.35 12.27 31.17
CA ARG A 392 47.97 13.48 31.90
C ARG A 392 47.13 14.38 31.01
N ALA A 393 45.99 14.87 31.51
CA ALA A 393 45.19 15.87 30.82
C ALA A 393 45.94 17.22 30.83
N VAL A 394 46.20 17.79 29.65
CA VAL A 394 47.00 19.02 29.45
C VAL A 394 46.12 20.26 29.49
N SER A 395 45.01 20.23 28.75
CA SER A 395 44.00 21.29 28.71
C SER A 395 42.62 20.67 28.47
N VAL A 396 41.59 21.33 29.00
CA VAL A 396 40.19 21.06 28.67
C VAL A 396 39.70 22.30 27.95
N ASP A 397 39.62 22.21 26.63
CA ASP A 397 39.21 23.32 25.77
C ASP A 397 37.76 23.13 25.35
N MET A 398 36.99 24.22 25.38
CA MET A 398 35.58 24.20 25.01
C MET A 398 35.47 24.39 23.50
N HIS A 399 35.09 23.33 22.77
CA HIS A 399 34.90 23.38 21.32
C HIS A 399 33.41 23.55 20.99
N GLN A 400 33.09 24.38 19.98
CA GLN A 400 31.74 24.46 19.44
C GLN A 400 31.53 23.29 18.50
N ALA A 401 30.65 22.37 18.87
CA ALA A 401 30.20 21.30 18.00
C ALA A 401 28.79 21.62 17.51
N GLU A 402 28.54 21.40 16.23
CA GLU A 402 27.21 21.49 15.63
C GLU A 402 26.55 20.11 15.69
N HIS A 403 25.41 20.00 16.35
CA HIS A 403 24.57 18.80 16.30
C HIS A 403 23.27 19.13 15.59
N THR A 404 22.91 18.31 14.61
CA THR A 404 21.62 18.43 13.93
C THR A 404 20.57 17.76 14.79
N VAL A 405 19.67 18.53 15.38
CA VAL A 405 18.59 18.02 16.23
C VAL A 405 17.28 18.12 15.46
N PHE A 406 16.46 17.08 15.52
CA PHE A 406 15.11 17.13 14.96
C PHE A 406 14.18 17.99 15.84
N VAL A 407 13.41 18.89 15.24
CA VAL A 407 12.39 19.71 15.92
C VAL A 407 11.02 19.36 15.33
N PRO A 408 10.11 18.76 16.11
CA PRO A 408 8.77 18.49 15.64
C PRO A 408 7.97 19.77 15.43
N THR A 409 6.98 19.73 14.54
CA THR A 409 6.03 20.85 14.40
C THR A 409 5.24 21.02 15.71
N PRO A 410 4.87 22.25 16.10
CA PRO A 410 4.17 22.48 17.37
C PRO A 410 2.84 21.73 17.48
N GLU A 411 2.11 21.61 16.37
CA GLU A 411 0.84 20.88 16.31
C GLU A 411 1.05 19.38 16.53
N TYR A 412 2.04 18.79 15.84
CA TYR A 412 2.35 17.37 15.97
C TYR A 412 2.88 17.03 17.35
N ALA A 413 3.77 17.85 17.91
CA ALA A 413 4.26 17.71 19.28
C ALA A 413 3.11 17.76 20.32
N ALA A 414 2.12 18.64 20.11
CA ALA A 414 0.96 18.75 20.99
C ALA A 414 0.09 17.49 20.97
N PHE A 415 -0.05 16.78 19.84
CA PHE A 415 -0.78 15.50 19.79
C PHE A 415 -0.13 14.44 20.68
N PHE A 416 1.20 14.38 20.71
CA PHE A 416 1.91 13.47 21.61
C PHE A 416 1.79 13.93 23.07
N GLN A 417 2.16 15.18 23.36
CA GLN A 417 2.22 15.69 24.73
C GLN A 417 0.86 15.70 25.43
N LYS A 418 -0.23 16.04 24.74
CA LYS A 418 -1.57 16.17 25.33
C LYS A 418 -2.46 14.94 25.12
N GLY A 419 -2.17 14.12 24.12
CA GLY A 419 -3.01 12.99 23.73
C GLY A 419 -2.34 11.65 24.01
N VAL A 420 -1.30 11.33 23.23
CA VAL A 420 -0.68 10.00 23.23
C VAL A 420 0.09 9.72 24.52
N ASN A 421 0.90 10.66 25.01
CA ASN A 421 1.77 10.45 26.16
C ASN A 421 0.99 10.22 27.47
N PRO A 422 -0.09 10.98 27.78
CA PRO A 422 -0.91 10.68 28.96
C PRO A 422 -1.55 9.28 28.91
N LEU A 423 -2.03 8.87 27.73
CA LEU A 423 -2.59 7.53 27.53
C LEU A 423 -1.51 6.44 27.70
N ALA A 424 -0.33 6.66 27.11
CA ALA A 424 0.81 5.78 27.23
C ALA A 424 1.30 5.65 28.68
N ASP A 425 1.43 6.76 29.40
CA ASP A 425 1.86 6.79 30.80
C ASP A 425 0.87 6.02 31.69
N ALA A 426 -0.43 6.19 31.49
CA ALA A 426 -1.46 5.44 32.22
C ALA A 426 -1.43 3.93 31.89
N ALA A 427 -1.23 3.58 30.62
CA ALA A 427 -1.10 2.19 30.19
C ALA A 427 0.15 1.52 30.76
N MET A 428 1.30 2.21 30.75
CA MET A 428 2.53 1.72 31.39
C MET A 428 2.35 1.54 32.90
N ALA A 429 1.66 2.46 33.58
CA ALA A 429 1.36 2.34 35.01
C ALA A 429 0.45 1.12 35.32
N ALA A 430 -0.40 0.72 34.39
CA ALA A 430 -1.22 -0.49 34.47
C ALA A 430 -0.48 -1.78 34.04
N GLY A 431 0.82 -1.69 33.72
CA GLY A 431 1.63 -2.83 33.31
C GLY A 431 1.47 -3.25 31.85
N TRP A 432 0.88 -2.39 31.00
CA TRP A 432 0.81 -2.63 29.56
C TRP A 432 2.15 -2.27 28.92
N LYS A 433 2.55 -3.05 27.91
CA LYS A 433 3.74 -2.76 27.12
C LYS A 433 3.43 -1.67 26.11
N VAL A 434 4.09 -0.52 26.20
CA VAL A 434 3.88 0.60 25.29
C VAL A 434 5.12 0.84 24.46
N TYR A 435 4.95 1.04 23.16
CA TYR A 435 6.03 1.34 22.23
C TYR A 435 5.52 2.13 21.02
N CYS A 436 6.42 2.89 20.40
CA CYS A 436 6.15 3.61 19.16
C CYS A 436 6.90 2.96 18.01
N ILE A 437 6.28 2.85 16.85
CA ILE A 437 6.93 2.41 15.61
C ILE A 437 6.89 3.55 14.60
N THR A 438 8.08 3.93 14.12
CA THR A 438 8.29 4.90 13.05
C THR A 438 8.82 4.23 11.80
N THR A 439 8.94 4.97 10.70
CA THR A 439 9.61 4.43 9.51
C THR A 439 11.12 4.32 9.73
N ILE A 440 11.75 3.45 8.94
CA ILE A 440 13.22 3.32 8.88
C ILE A 440 13.87 4.68 8.60
N GLY A 441 13.29 5.48 7.70
CA GLY A 441 13.80 6.82 7.36
C GLY A 441 13.79 7.81 8.53
N ASP A 442 12.89 7.64 9.49
CA ASP A 442 12.77 8.49 10.67
C ASP A 442 13.47 7.90 11.91
N SER A 443 14.13 6.74 11.77
CA SER A 443 14.80 6.06 12.89
C SER A 443 15.88 6.94 13.54
N GLU A 444 16.67 7.66 12.74
CA GLU A 444 17.73 8.57 13.22
C GLU A 444 17.19 9.73 14.03
N VAL A 445 15.99 10.22 13.70
CA VAL A 445 15.38 11.41 14.36
C VAL A 445 14.44 11.03 15.51
N SER A 446 14.11 9.74 15.64
CA SER A 446 13.15 9.24 16.63
C SER A 446 13.57 9.51 18.08
N ALA A 447 14.87 9.41 18.39
CA ALA A 447 15.39 9.65 19.73
C ALA A 447 15.29 11.12 20.15
N ASP A 448 15.66 12.04 19.26
CA ASP A 448 15.51 13.48 19.47
C ASP A 448 14.04 13.86 19.63
N PHE A 449 13.18 13.29 18.78
CA PHE A 449 11.73 13.49 18.86
C PHE A 449 11.20 13.03 20.21
N ALA A 450 11.51 11.79 20.63
CA ALA A 450 11.07 11.22 21.89
C ALA A 450 11.45 12.12 23.08
N LYS A 451 12.69 12.63 23.08
CA LYS A 451 13.18 13.56 24.11
C LYS A 451 12.41 14.88 24.11
N LYS A 452 12.13 15.46 22.94
CA LYS A 452 11.40 16.74 22.83
C LYS A 452 9.93 16.63 23.21
N VAL A 453 9.27 15.52 22.89
CA VAL A 453 7.87 15.31 23.29
C VAL A 453 7.72 14.74 24.70
N GLY A 454 8.80 14.29 25.32
CA GLY A 454 8.78 13.68 26.66
C GLY A 454 8.21 12.26 26.67
N ALA A 455 8.36 11.52 25.57
CA ALA A 455 7.93 10.13 25.48
C ALA A 455 8.87 9.21 26.28
N LYS A 456 8.32 8.42 27.20
CA LYS A 456 9.07 7.52 28.09
C LYS A 456 9.17 6.07 27.59
N TYR A 457 8.53 5.78 26.45
CA TYR A 457 8.47 4.45 25.85
C TYR A 457 9.49 4.33 24.69
N PRO A 458 9.93 3.10 24.35
CA PRO A 458 10.88 2.87 23.27
C PRO A 458 10.27 3.19 21.90
N PHE A 459 11.15 3.63 21.00
CA PHE A 459 10.85 3.80 19.58
C PHE A 459 11.53 2.68 18.80
N TYR A 460 10.77 2.07 17.91
CA TYR A 460 11.19 1.04 16.97
C TYR A 460 10.96 1.52 15.54
N HIS A 461 11.53 0.83 14.58
CA HIS A 461 11.34 1.15 13.17
C HIS A 461 10.83 -0.06 12.37
N ALA A 462 10.06 0.25 11.33
CA ALA A 462 9.51 -0.74 10.40
C ALA A 462 9.32 -0.13 9.00
N ASP A 463 8.98 -0.97 8.02
CA ASP A 463 8.68 -0.53 6.64
C ASP A 463 7.49 0.45 6.58
N ASP A 464 7.60 1.47 5.73
CA ASP A 464 6.60 2.52 5.57
C ASP A 464 5.25 1.99 5.09
N LYS A 465 5.26 1.11 4.08
CA LYS A 465 4.03 0.54 3.53
C LYS A 465 3.36 -0.38 4.55
N LEU A 466 4.15 -1.09 5.36
CA LEU A 466 3.65 -1.89 6.47
C LEU A 466 2.91 -1.04 7.49
N LEU A 467 3.52 0.03 8.02
CA LEU A 467 2.88 0.89 9.03
C LEU A 467 1.58 1.51 8.55
N LYS A 468 1.60 2.00 7.31
CA LYS A 468 0.39 2.51 6.64
C LYS A 468 -0.67 1.43 6.48
N THR A 469 -0.28 0.17 6.25
CA THR A 469 -1.21 -0.97 6.18
C THR A 469 -1.83 -1.31 7.53
N ILE A 470 -1.13 -1.08 8.64
CA ILE A 470 -1.64 -1.28 10.00
C ILE A 470 -2.74 -0.25 10.29
N ILE A 471 -2.45 1.06 10.19
CA ILE A 471 -3.41 2.12 10.54
C ILE A 471 -3.29 3.33 9.61
N ARG A 472 -4.44 3.91 9.21
CA ARG A 472 -4.52 5.12 8.37
C ARG A 472 -4.54 6.40 9.23
N ALA A 473 -3.63 6.49 10.18
CA ALA A 473 -3.53 7.64 11.09
C ALA A 473 -2.06 7.90 11.44
N ASN A 474 -1.67 9.16 11.54
CA ASN A 474 -0.33 9.59 11.95
C ASN A 474 -0.40 10.72 13.01
N PRO A 475 -0.17 10.44 14.30
CA PRO A 475 -0.02 9.10 14.87
C PRO A 475 -1.36 8.34 14.88
N GLY A 476 -1.28 7.02 14.94
CA GLY A 476 -2.39 6.11 15.21
C GLY A 476 -2.09 5.25 16.43
N VAL A 477 -3.10 4.88 17.20
CA VAL A 477 -2.93 4.01 18.38
C VAL A 477 -3.62 2.69 18.12
N VAL A 478 -2.93 1.58 18.38
CA VAL A 478 -3.46 0.24 18.21
C VAL A 478 -3.28 -0.54 19.50
N VAL A 479 -4.36 -1.18 19.96
CA VAL A 479 -4.38 -2.02 21.15
C VAL A 479 -4.30 -3.47 20.73
N TRP A 480 -3.32 -4.19 21.28
CA TRP A 480 -3.08 -5.60 20.97
C TRP A 480 -3.03 -6.42 22.25
N LYS A 481 -3.31 -7.72 22.11
CA LYS A 481 -3.11 -8.72 23.16
C LYS A 481 -2.86 -10.06 22.50
N ASP A 482 -1.81 -10.76 22.92
CA ASP A 482 -1.52 -12.11 22.47
C ASP A 482 -1.53 -12.25 20.92
N GLY A 483 -0.87 -11.32 20.24
CA GLY A 483 -0.79 -11.27 18.77
C GLY A 483 -2.08 -10.86 18.05
N THR A 484 -3.16 -10.57 18.78
CA THR A 484 -4.47 -10.19 18.22
C THR A 484 -4.70 -8.68 18.32
N VAL A 485 -5.16 -8.09 17.23
CA VAL A 485 -5.57 -6.67 17.20
C VAL A 485 -6.93 -6.52 17.85
N LEU A 486 -7.00 -5.79 18.96
CA LEU A 486 -8.24 -5.58 19.71
C LEU A 486 -8.96 -4.30 19.30
N ASP A 487 -8.21 -3.21 19.10
CA ASP A 487 -8.80 -1.93 18.73
C ASP A 487 -7.83 -0.98 18.05
N MET A 488 -8.37 0.02 17.34
CA MET A 488 -7.61 1.04 16.62
C MET A 488 -8.24 2.42 16.81
N TYR A 489 -7.39 3.43 17.02
CA TYR A 489 -7.84 4.80 17.25
C TYR A 489 -7.06 5.80 16.39
N HIS A 490 -7.81 6.71 15.79
CA HIS A 490 -7.26 7.91 15.15
C HIS A 490 -6.80 8.92 16.22
N HIS A 491 -5.74 9.70 15.97
CA HIS A 491 -5.23 10.69 16.92
C HIS A 491 -6.28 11.73 17.36
N ARG A 492 -7.31 11.98 16.54
CA ARG A 492 -8.42 12.91 16.88
C ARG A 492 -9.42 12.33 17.88
N HIS A 493 -9.45 11.01 18.05
CA HIS A 493 -10.45 10.27 18.81
C HIS A 493 -9.78 9.27 19.75
N LEU A 494 -8.70 9.71 20.42
CA LEU A 494 -8.01 8.89 21.42
C LEU A 494 -8.92 8.62 22.62
N PRO A 495 -9.01 7.37 23.09
CA PRO A 495 -9.78 7.03 24.27
C PRO A 495 -9.03 7.46 25.54
N THR A 496 -9.76 7.63 26.63
CA THR A 496 -9.15 7.67 27.96
C THR A 496 -8.72 6.27 28.37
N PHE A 497 -7.71 6.16 29.23
CA PHE A 497 -7.27 4.86 29.73
C PHE A 497 -8.38 4.12 30.49
N GLU A 498 -9.23 4.84 31.22
CA GLU A 498 -10.40 4.27 31.92
C GLU A 498 -11.40 3.62 30.95
N ALA A 499 -11.65 4.25 29.79
CA ALA A 499 -12.51 3.69 28.77
C ALA A 499 -11.90 2.41 28.18
N LEU A 500 -10.58 2.39 27.96
CA LEU A 500 -9.87 1.18 27.53
C LEU A 500 -9.96 0.06 28.57
N GLY A 501 -9.67 0.35 29.84
CA GLY A 501 -9.74 -0.64 30.92
C GLY A 501 -11.14 -1.17 31.17
N THR A 502 -12.18 -0.36 30.91
CA THR A 502 -13.58 -0.81 30.98
C THR A 502 -13.91 -1.77 29.83
N LYS A 503 -13.43 -1.45 28.62
CA LYS A 503 -13.68 -2.23 27.41
C LYS A 503 -12.88 -3.54 27.39
N TRP A 504 -11.64 -3.49 27.87
CA TRP A 504 -10.66 -4.56 27.84
C TRP A 504 -10.13 -4.79 29.26
N LYS A 505 -10.91 -5.53 30.05
CA LYS A 505 -10.57 -5.90 31.43
C LYS A 505 -9.49 -6.97 31.51
#